data_AF-A0AAU9K3A4-F1
#
_entry.id   AF-A0AAU9K3A4-F1
#
_cell.length_a   1.000
_cell.length_b   1.000
_cell.length_c   1.000
_cell.angle_alpha   90.00
_cell.angle_beta   90.00
_cell.angle_gamma   90.00
#
_symmetry.space_group_name_H-M   'P 1'
#
loop_
_entity.id
_entity.type
_entity.pdbx_description
1 polymer ?
#
loop_
_entity_poly.entity_id
_entity_poly.type
_entity_poly.pdbx_seq_one_letter_code
_entity_poly.pdbx_strand_id
1 'polypeptide(L)'
;MQSANSNQPNAKNIGHYLLGRTIGQGTFGKVKIGTHILTSEKVAVKILEKERIKDISDIERVSREIHILKLIRHPNIIQLYEIIETQSKLFLIMEYASGGELFDYIVAEKKIKELEACKYFQQIIAGVEYIHRLGVAHRDLKPENLLLDSKKNIKIVDFGLSNTYKEGEKLKTACGSPCYAAPEMIDGKDYNGLKADIWSCGVILYAMLAGYLPFEDPDTGKLYKKILKGKYEIPDWISKDARDLLGKILSTEPNKRITVEKIKSHPWFSLMHQNTSNGLLVGYSTIPVNQSVLRKLDEYGFDLNYCQRCIEANKHNHLTTTYYLLYRKLSPPPDPEPEPKPPIIRPSFVPAPPIAPEINEKFNHRKYHRKKVESTGGSSSNEGEILFGKQIASRSNRNSPRTVIKSIYTHISGPRNLSTGRHPQEPTIPRPANAKAFRRKIVNPSQHNTPKKVNKSVDYGKSIFGESSKRHTRANSSLVSHRKTDRIHF
;
A
#
# COMPACT_ATOMS: atom_id res chain seq x y z
N MET A 1 19.52 21.05 43.31
CA MET A 1 19.66 20.96 41.84
C MET A 1 19.59 19.50 41.43
N GLN A 2 18.76 19.13 40.46
CA GLN A 2 18.91 17.89 39.68
C GLN A 2 18.46 18.21 38.25
N SER A 3 19.31 17.92 37.26
CA SER A 3 19.12 18.29 35.86
C SER A 3 18.47 17.16 35.07
N ALA A 4 17.23 17.34 34.63
CA ALA A 4 16.58 16.40 33.71
C ALA A 4 17.31 16.41 32.35
N ASN A 5 17.75 15.23 31.90
CA ASN A 5 18.67 15.07 30.77
C ASN A 5 17.95 15.26 29.41
N SER A 6 18.13 16.41 28.77
CA SER A 6 17.41 16.82 27.55
C SER A 6 17.98 16.18 26.27
N ASN A 7 17.87 14.86 26.14
CA ASN A 7 18.39 14.08 25.01
C ASN A 7 17.29 13.33 24.24
N GLN A 8 16.20 14.03 23.89
CA GLN A 8 15.23 13.57 22.90
C GLN A 8 15.62 14.13 21.52
N PRO A 9 15.84 13.30 20.47
CA PRO A 9 16.21 13.80 19.15
C PRO A 9 15.05 14.56 18.51
N ASN A 10 15.33 15.74 17.94
CA ASN A 10 14.35 16.67 17.34
C ASN A 10 13.27 15.96 16.48
N ALA A 11 12.13 15.66 17.12
CA ALA A 11 11.07 14.87 16.53
C ALA A 11 10.26 15.75 15.57
N LYS A 12 10.34 15.44 14.28
CA LYS A 12 9.72 16.26 13.23
C LYS A 12 8.23 15.95 13.13
N ASN A 13 7.39 16.94 13.41
CA ASN A 13 5.95 16.84 13.22
C ASN A 13 5.58 16.98 11.73
N ILE A 14 4.54 16.29 11.30
CA ILE A 14 3.83 16.51 10.03
C ILE A 14 2.33 16.41 10.32
N GLY A 15 1.56 17.48 10.09
CA GLY A 15 0.17 17.56 10.54
C GLY A 15 0.03 17.18 12.03
N HIS A 16 -0.86 16.23 12.32
CA HIS A 16 -1.10 15.71 13.67
C HIS A 16 -0.21 14.50 14.04
N TYR A 17 0.95 14.32 13.41
CA TYR A 17 1.80 13.13 13.60
C TYR A 17 3.24 13.46 13.98
N LEU A 18 3.71 12.85 15.07
CA LEU A 18 5.11 12.85 15.52
C LEU A 18 5.89 11.77 14.77
N LEU A 19 6.92 12.12 13.98
CA LEU A 19 7.67 11.14 13.18
C LEU A 19 8.84 10.49 13.95
N GLY A 20 8.71 9.19 14.23
CA GLY A 20 9.73 8.37 14.88
C GLY A 20 10.78 7.78 13.94
N ARG A 21 11.28 6.58 14.26
CA ARG A 21 12.32 5.87 13.47
C ARG A 21 11.82 5.40 12.09
N THR A 22 12.74 5.23 11.16
CA THR A 22 12.48 4.49 9.91
C THR A 22 12.18 3.02 10.25
N ILE A 23 11.18 2.45 9.60
CA ILE A 23 10.79 1.03 9.73
C ILE A 23 10.83 0.27 8.39
N GLY A 24 10.92 0.98 7.26
CA GLY A 24 11.09 0.37 5.94
C GLY A 24 11.61 1.38 4.90
N GLN A 25 12.07 0.88 3.76
CA GLN A 25 12.58 1.68 2.64
C GLN A 25 11.90 1.22 1.34
N GLY A 26 11.56 2.15 0.45
CA GLY A 26 10.87 1.85 -0.81
C GLY A 26 11.39 2.68 -1.98
N THR A 27 10.96 2.32 -3.20
CA THR A 27 11.48 2.87 -4.48
C THR A 27 11.54 4.40 -4.52
N PHE A 28 10.52 5.07 -3.98
CA PHE A 28 10.38 6.53 -4.02
C PHE A 28 10.62 7.22 -2.66
N GLY A 29 11.10 6.50 -1.64
CA GLY A 29 11.27 7.08 -0.30
C GLY A 29 11.43 6.05 0.82
N LYS A 30 10.69 6.25 1.91
CA LYS A 30 10.87 5.50 3.17
C LYS A 30 9.61 5.47 4.03
N VAL A 31 9.42 4.39 4.78
CA VAL A 31 8.35 4.24 5.76
C VAL A 31 8.91 4.53 7.15
N LYS A 32 8.25 5.41 7.90
CA LYS A 32 8.52 5.67 9.32
C LYS A 32 7.38 5.16 10.20
N ILE A 33 7.70 4.82 11.45
CA ILE A 33 6.66 4.79 12.49
C ILE A 33 6.33 6.24 12.85
N GLY A 34 5.04 6.53 13.04
CA GLY A 34 4.54 7.79 13.57
C GLY A 34 3.63 7.55 14.76
N THR A 35 3.44 8.60 15.57
CA THR A 35 2.44 8.64 16.64
C THR A 35 1.46 9.76 16.36
N HIS A 36 0.17 9.43 16.26
CA HIS A 36 -0.89 10.43 16.10
C HIS A 36 -1.09 11.17 17.42
N ILE A 37 -0.93 12.50 17.40
CA ILE A 37 -0.82 13.34 18.60
C ILE A 37 -2.09 13.30 19.44
N LEU A 38 -3.27 13.32 18.82
CA LEU A 38 -4.54 13.35 19.55
C LEU A 38 -4.83 12.02 20.26
N THR A 39 -4.73 10.89 19.55
CA THR A 39 -5.12 9.58 20.10
C THR A 39 -3.97 8.81 20.77
N SER A 40 -2.73 9.30 20.64
CA SER A 40 -1.47 8.60 20.96
C SER A 40 -1.25 7.26 20.23
N GLU A 41 -2.05 6.97 19.19
CA GLU A 41 -1.96 5.71 18.44
C GLU A 41 -0.76 5.67 17.49
N LYS A 42 -0.20 4.46 17.30
CA LYS A 42 0.88 4.22 16.34
C LYS A 42 0.32 4.04 14.91
N VAL A 43 0.94 4.73 13.97
CA VAL A 43 0.67 4.70 12.51
C VAL A 43 1.95 4.41 11.73
N ALA A 44 1.81 3.88 10.52
CA ALA A 44 2.89 3.86 9.53
C ALA A 44 2.77 5.10 8.64
N VAL A 45 3.92 5.71 8.28
CA VAL A 45 3.98 6.89 7.43
C VAL A 45 4.88 6.60 6.24
N LYS A 46 4.29 6.28 5.07
CA LYS A 46 5.01 6.07 3.81
C LYS A 46 5.28 7.45 3.19
N ILE A 47 6.54 7.89 3.27
CA ILE A 47 7.01 9.19 2.77
C ILE A 47 7.54 9.01 1.36
N LEU A 48 6.92 9.69 0.40
CA LEU A 48 7.30 9.72 -1.02
C LEU A 48 7.95 11.07 -1.34
N GLU A 49 9.13 11.04 -1.94
CA GLU A 49 9.90 12.23 -2.34
C GLU A 49 9.58 12.58 -3.80
N LYS A 50 8.86 13.69 -4.04
CA LYS A 50 8.33 14.04 -5.38
C LYS A 50 9.42 14.21 -6.43
N GLU A 51 10.61 14.66 -6.04
CA GLU A 51 11.81 14.79 -6.88
C GLU A 51 12.36 13.43 -7.39
N ARG A 52 11.90 12.31 -6.80
CA ARG A 52 12.20 10.93 -7.22
C ARG A 52 11.10 10.30 -8.08
N ILE A 53 9.97 10.98 -8.28
CA ILE A 53 8.89 10.59 -9.20
C ILE A 53 9.12 11.40 -10.47
N LYS A 54 9.90 10.85 -11.41
CA LYS A 54 10.41 11.61 -12.56
C LYS A 54 9.60 11.38 -13.82
N ASP A 55 9.27 10.12 -14.08
CA ASP A 55 8.71 9.68 -15.34
C ASP A 55 7.20 9.41 -15.23
N ILE A 56 6.50 9.40 -16.36
CA ILE A 56 5.03 9.26 -16.41
C ILE A 56 4.57 7.93 -15.76
N SER A 57 5.36 6.87 -15.94
CA SER A 57 5.17 5.57 -15.29
C SER A 57 5.19 5.63 -13.76
N ASP A 58 6.08 6.44 -13.15
CA ASP A 58 6.13 6.64 -11.69
C ASP A 58 4.89 7.39 -11.21
N ILE A 59 4.46 8.41 -11.97
CA ILE A 59 3.29 9.24 -11.67
C ILE A 59 2.02 8.39 -11.69
N GLU A 60 1.84 7.58 -12.74
CA GLU A 60 0.74 6.63 -12.85
C GLU A 60 0.80 5.59 -11.72
N ARG A 61 1.98 5.00 -11.45
CA ARG A 61 2.17 4.01 -10.39
C ARG A 61 1.73 4.55 -9.03
N VAL A 62 2.23 5.73 -8.64
CA VAL A 62 1.90 6.35 -7.35
C VAL A 62 0.44 6.80 -7.30
N SER A 63 -0.10 7.35 -8.39
CA SER A 63 -1.52 7.74 -8.43
C SER A 63 -2.47 6.53 -8.37
N ARG A 64 -2.11 5.41 -9.00
CA ARG A 64 -2.87 4.15 -8.99
C ARG A 64 -2.83 3.50 -7.60
N GLU A 65 -1.65 3.44 -6.97
CA GLU A 65 -1.50 2.97 -5.59
C GLU A 65 -2.40 3.77 -4.63
N ILE A 66 -2.36 5.11 -4.72
CA ILE A 66 -3.18 6.01 -3.91
C ILE A 66 -4.69 5.86 -4.19
N HIS A 67 -5.08 5.68 -5.45
CA HIS A 67 -6.48 5.47 -5.83
C HIS A 67 -7.03 4.17 -5.21
N ILE A 68 -6.30 3.06 -5.36
CA ILE A 68 -6.67 1.75 -4.83
C ILE A 68 -6.73 1.78 -3.29
N LEU A 69 -5.71 2.35 -2.63
CA LEU A 69 -5.67 2.50 -1.17
C LEU A 69 -6.82 3.35 -0.60
N LYS A 70 -7.44 4.25 -1.38
CA LYS A 70 -8.62 5.00 -0.94
C LYS A 70 -9.90 4.17 -0.94
N LEU A 71 -10.02 3.20 -1.85
CA LEU A 71 -11.18 2.31 -1.98
C LEU A 71 -11.15 1.15 -0.97
N ILE A 72 -9.95 0.74 -0.52
CA ILE A 72 -9.76 -0.39 0.38
C ILE A 72 -10.38 -0.15 1.77
N ARG A 73 -11.27 -1.07 2.15
CA ARG A 73 -11.92 -1.24 3.45
C ARG A 73 -12.09 -2.74 3.77
N HIS A 74 -10.99 -3.41 4.15
CA HIS A 74 -10.96 -4.84 4.46
C HIS A 74 -10.01 -5.11 5.64
N PRO A 75 -10.35 -5.97 6.63
CA PRO A 75 -9.53 -6.15 7.83
C PRO A 75 -8.14 -6.75 7.56
N ASN A 76 -7.99 -7.58 6.53
CA ASN A 76 -6.70 -8.20 6.18
C ASN A 76 -5.87 -7.44 5.14
N ILE A 77 -6.20 -6.17 4.88
CA ILE A 77 -5.43 -5.28 4.01
C ILE A 77 -5.08 -4.03 4.79
N ILE A 78 -3.93 -3.43 4.51
CA ILE A 78 -3.48 -2.23 5.21
C ILE A 78 -4.41 -1.04 4.93
N GLN A 79 -4.93 -0.42 5.99
CA GLN A 79 -5.81 0.74 5.85
C GLN A 79 -5.00 2.02 5.60
N LEU A 80 -5.33 2.76 4.54
CA LEU A 80 -4.99 4.18 4.42
C LEU A 80 -5.96 5.01 5.27
N TYR A 81 -5.45 5.98 6.05
CA TYR A 81 -6.24 6.88 6.88
C TYR A 81 -6.24 8.33 6.35
N GLU A 82 -5.08 8.86 5.97
CA GLU A 82 -4.92 10.27 5.54
C GLU A 82 -3.77 10.42 4.53
N ILE A 83 -3.86 11.46 3.68
CA ILE A 83 -2.79 11.89 2.80
C ILE A 83 -2.44 13.34 3.13
N ILE A 84 -1.20 13.58 3.58
CA ILE A 84 -0.68 14.95 3.74
C ILE A 84 0.24 15.26 2.55
N GLU A 85 -0.02 16.36 1.87
CA GLU A 85 0.78 16.85 0.76
C GLU A 85 1.59 18.09 1.14
N THR A 86 2.84 18.13 0.70
CA THR A 86 3.74 19.29 0.80
C THR A 86 4.34 19.59 -0.57
N GLN A 87 5.04 20.72 -0.73
CA GLN A 87 5.66 21.09 -2.02
C GLN A 87 6.57 20.00 -2.60
N SER A 88 7.38 19.33 -1.76
CA SER A 88 8.38 18.33 -2.19
C SER A 88 8.05 16.87 -1.82
N LYS A 89 7.07 16.61 -0.95
CA LYS A 89 6.77 15.26 -0.43
C LYS A 89 5.27 14.97 -0.30
N LEU A 90 4.91 13.70 -0.51
CA LEU A 90 3.63 13.12 -0.09
C LEU A 90 3.87 12.24 1.14
N PHE A 91 2.92 12.24 2.07
CA PHE A 91 2.92 11.41 3.26
C PHE A 91 1.61 10.62 3.29
N LEU A 92 1.68 9.30 3.12
CA LEU A 92 0.53 8.42 3.30
C LEU A 92 0.53 7.93 4.75
N ILE A 93 -0.51 8.32 5.49
CA ILE A 93 -0.75 7.88 6.88
C ILE A 93 -1.56 6.60 6.81
N MET A 94 -0.97 5.52 7.30
CA MET A 94 -1.47 4.15 7.16
C MET A 94 -1.53 3.44 8.51
N GLU A 95 -2.29 2.36 8.57
CA GLU A 95 -2.29 1.43 9.69
C GLU A 95 -0.87 0.94 10.01
N TYR A 96 -0.57 0.76 11.30
CA TYR A 96 0.68 0.14 11.75
C TYR A 96 0.45 -1.33 12.10
N ALA A 97 0.94 -2.22 11.25
CA ALA A 97 1.16 -3.64 11.55
C ALA A 97 2.49 -3.78 12.32
N SER A 98 2.48 -4.50 13.45
CA SER A 98 3.58 -4.49 14.42
C SER A 98 4.28 -5.83 14.64
N GLY A 99 3.74 -6.92 14.07
CA GLY A 99 4.28 -8.28 14.16
C GLY A 99 5.38 -8.62 13.15
N GLY A 100 5.76 -7.67 12.27
CA GLY A 100 6.79 -7.88 11.24
C GLY A 100 6.23 -8.39 9.92
N GLU A 101 7.11 -8.91 9.07
CA GLU A 101 6.80 -9.55 7.79
C GLU A 101 6.52 -11.05 7.99
N LEU A 102 5.60 -11.63 7.23
CA LEU A 102 5.34 -13.07 7.24
C LEU A 102 6.60 -13.86 6.80
N PHE A 103 7.46 -13.25 5.98
CA PHE A 103 8.77 -13.80 5.62
C PHE A 103 9.63 -14.12 6.86
N ASP A 104 9.86 -13.13 7.72
CA ASP A 104 10.64 -13.30 8.95
C ASP A 104 10.02 -14.36 9.88
N TYR A 105 8.68 -14.45 9.91
CA TYR A 105 7.97 -15.44 10.70
C TYR A 105 8.16 -16.88 10.19
N ILE A 106 8.08 -17.11 8.87
CA ILE A 106 8.38 -18.42 8.25
C ILE A 106 9.84 -18.82 8.54
N VAL A 107 10.78 -17.88 8.41
CA VAL A 107 12.21 -18.12 8.68
C VAL A 107 12.47 -18.44 10.16
N ALA A 108 11.77 -17.79 11.10
CA ALA A 108 11.92 -18.03 12.53
C ALA A 108 11.36 -19.39 12.98
N GLU A 109 10.13 -19.73 12.57
CA GLU A 109 9.47 -21.00 12.90
C GLU A 109 10.05 -22.19 12.10
N LYS A 110 10.83 -21.92 11.04
CA LYS A 110 11.33 -22.86 10.00
C LYS A 110 10.23 -23.51 9.16
N LYS A 111 9.05 -23.78 9.71
CA LYS A 111 7.80 -24.07 9.00
C LYS A 111 6.62 -23.82 9.94
N ILE A 112 5.52 -23.27 9.42
CA ILE A 112 4.32 -22.95 10.17
C ILE A 112 3.47 -24.22 10.31
N LYS A 113 2.88 -24.44 11.50
CA LYS A 113 1.97 -25.57 11.73
C LYS A 113 0.74 -25.46 10.83
N GLU A 114 0.28 -26.58 10.28
CA GLU A 114 -0.71 -26.61 9.21
C GLU A 114 -2.04 -25.89 9.56
N LEU A 115 -2.49 -26.00 10.82
CA LEU A 115 -3.65 -25.28 11.35
C LEU A 115 -3.48 -23.75 11.35
N GLU A 116 -2.29 -23.27 11.74
CA GLU A 116 -1.96 -21.84 11.76
C GLU A 116 -1.72 -21.31 10.33
N ALA A 117 -1.09 -22.11 9.47
CA ALA A 117 -0.96 -21.82 8.04
C ALA A 117 -2.34 -21.72 7.37
N CYS A 118 -3.31 -22.54 7.75
CA CYS A 118 -4.71 -22.41 7.32
C CYS A 118 -5.31 -21.08 7.78
N LYS A 119 -5.16 -20.70 9.06
CA LYS A 119 -5.59 -19.37 9.56
C LYS A 119 -5.03 -18.22 8.72
N TYR A 120 -3.74 -18.23 8.40
CA TYR A 120 -3.12 -17.19 7.56
C TYR A 120 -3.61 -17.25 6.12
N PHE A 121 -3.69 -18.45 5.52
CA PHE A 121 -4.09 -18.62 4.14
C PHE A 121 -5.54 -18.18 3.89
N GLN A 122 -6.46 -18.49 4.81
CA GLN A 122 -7.83 -17.98 4.79
C GLN A 122 -7.89 -16.45 4.79
N GLN A 123 -7.06 -15.78 5.61
CA GLN A 123 -6.98 -14.32 5.67
C GLN A 123 -6.35 -13.69 4.42
N ILE A 124 -5.34 -14.35 3.82
CA ILE A 124 -4.76 -13.97 2.52
C ILE A 124 -5.83 -14.06 1.44
N ILE A 125 -6.51 -15.20 1.31
CA ILE A 125 -7.53 -15.44 0.30
C ILE A 125 -8.71 -14.46 0.44
N ALA A 126 -9.18 -14.15 1.65
CA ALA A 126 -10.23 -13.14 1.86
C ALA A 126 -9.81 -11.73 1.40
N GLY A 127 -8.55 -11.33 1.67
CA GLY A 127 -8.01 -10.07 1.18
C GLY A 127 -7.85 -10.02 -0.34
N VAL A 128 -7.40 -11.13 -0.95
CA VAL A 128 -7.25 -11.28 -2.41
C VAL A 128 -8.61 -11.26 -3.11
N GLU A 129 -9.58 -12.03 -2.61
CA GLU A 129 -10.99 -12.03 -3.07
C GLU A 129 -11.64 -10.64 -3.02
N TYR A 130 -11.29 -9.83 -2.01
CA TYR A 130 -11.77 -8.46 -1.89
C TYR A 130 -11.20 -7.54 -2.98
N ILE A 131 -9.88 -7.56 -3.23
CA ILE A 131 -9.30 -6.72 -4.29
C ILE A 131 -9.67 -7.22 -5.69
N HIS A 132 -9.85 -8.53 -5.88
CA HIS A 132 -10.32 -9.09 -7.14
C HIS A 132 -11.75 -8.62 -7.47
N ARG A 133 -12.64 -8.51 -6.47
CA ARG A 133 -13.98 -7.90 -6.63
C ARG A 133 -13.96 -6.38 -6.84
N LEU A 134 -12.86 -5.69 -6.52
CA LEU A 134 -12.61 -4.30 -6.94
C LEU A 134 -11.98 -4.19 -8.34
N GLY A 135 -11.80 -5.31 -9.06
CA GLY A 135 -11.11 -5.33 -10.35
C GLY A 135 -9.62 -5.05 -10.25
N VAL A 136 -8.97 -5.35 -9.11
CA VAL A 136 -7.54 -5.08 -8.87
C VAL A 136 -6.76 -6.38 -8.72
N ALA A 137 -5.76 -6.59 -9.58
CA ALA A 137 -4.74 -7.62 -9.40
C ALA A 137 -3.51 -7.03 -8.67
N HIS A 138 -2.93 -7.75 -7.71
CA HIS A 138 -1.80 -7.27 -6.89
C HIS A 138 -0.46 -7.42 -7.62
N ARG A 139 -0.20 -8.59 -8.22
CA ARG A 139 0.95 -8.90 -9.10
C ARG A 139 2.34 -8.90 -8.45
N ASP A 140 2.45 -8.79 -7.12
CA ASP A 140 3.68 -9.07 -6.35
C ASP A 140 3.32 -9.60 -4.95
N LEU A 141 2.38 -10.56 -4.87
CA LEU A 141 2.06 -11.24 -3.61
C LEU A 141 3.21 -12.15 -3.19
N LYS A 142 3.76 -11.88 -2.01
CA LYS A 142 4.88 -12.61 -1.39
C LYS A 142 4.89 -12.35 0.13
N PRO A 143 5.55 -13.19 0.96
CA PRO A 143 5.56 -13.04 2.42
C PRO A 143 6.12 -11.70 2.93
N GLU A 144 6.99 -11.02 2.18
CA GLU A 144 7.47 -9.66 2.51
C GLU A 144 6.35 -8.60 2.35
N ASN A 145 5.41 -8.81 1.43
CA ASN A 145 4.24 -7.95 1.21
C ASN A 145 3.01 -8.39 2.05
N LEU A 146 3.22 -9.26 3.05
CA LEU A 146 2.23 -9.71 4.00
C LEU A 146 2.72 -9.41 5.43
N LEU A 147 2.24 -8.34 6.03
CA LEU A 147 2.60 -8.00 7.42
C LEU A 147 1.70 -8.70 8.43
N LEU A 148 2.18 -8.86 9.66
CA LEU A 148 1.40 -9.31 10.80
C LEU A 148 1.00 -8.13 11.71
N ASP A 149 -0.27 -8.06 12.13
CA ASP A 149 -0.72 -7.14 13.17
C ASP A 149 -0.27 -7.59 14.58
N SER A 150 -0.67 -6.86 15.63
CA SER A 150 -0.30 -7.18 17.02
C SER A 150 -0.99 -8.45 17.58
N LYS A 151 -1.80 -9.16 16.78
CA LYS A 151 -2.58 -10.35 17.13
C LYS A 151 -2.31 -11.52 16.16
N LYS A 152 -1.24 -11.43 15.36
CA LYS A 152 -0.93 -12.34 14.25
C LYS A 152 -2.13 -12.51 13.28
N ASN A 153 -2.64 -11.40 12.75
CA ASN A 153 -3.49 -11.38 11.56
C ASN A 153 -2.75 -10.77 10.37
N ILE A 154 -3.03 -11.29 9.18
CA ILE A 154 -2.45 -10.84 7.91
C ILE A 154 -2.91 -9.43 7.57
N LYS A 155 -1.98 -8.61 7.07
CA LYS A 155 -2.17 -7.30 6.46
C LYS A 155 -1.42 -7.23 5.12
N ILE A 156 -2.14 -7.37 4.01
CA ILE A 156 -1.59 -7.20 2.66
C ILE A 156 -1.13 -5.74 2.46
N VAL A 157 0.10 -5.55 1.96
CA VAL A 157 0.73 -4.23 1.71
C VAL A 157 1.28 -4.11 0.27
N ASP A 158 1.77 -2.90 -0.04
CA ASP A 158 2.38 -2.44 -1.29
C ASP A 158 1.66 -2.79 -2.61
N PHE A 159 0.60 -2.02 -2.88
CA PHE A 159 -0.11 -2.02 -4.17
C PHE A 159 0.71 -1.38 -5.32
N GLY A 160 2.01 -1.11 -5.14
CA GLY A 160 2.83 -0.42 -6.13
C GLY A 160 3.04 -1.16 -7.45
N LEU A 161 2.80 -2.47 -7.54
CA LEU A 161 2.81 -3.22 -8.82
C LEU A 161 1.42 -3.66 -9.30
N SER A 162 0.39 -3.30 -8.53
CA SER A 162 -1.00 -3.61 -8.84
C SER A 162 -1.48 -2.92 -10.12
N ASN A 163 -2.49 -3.52 -10.76
CA ASN A 163 -3.18 -2.86 -11.86
C ASN A 163 -4.69 -3.09 -11.79
N THR A 164 -5.44 -2.11 -12.26
CA THR A 164 -6.88 -2.23 -12.52
C THR A 164 -7.09 -3.07 -13.78
N TYR A 165 -7.86 -4.13 -13.67
CA TYR A 165 -8.23 -5.06 -14.73
C TYR A 165 -9.66 -4.76 -15.18
N LYS A 166 -9.88 -4.60 -16.49
CA LYS A 166 -11.22 -4.76 -17.09
C LYS A 166 -11.34 -6.14 -17.71
N GLU A 167 -12.55 -6.67 -17.70
CA GLU A 167 -12.86 -7.96 -18.31
C GLU A 167 -12.47 -7.96 -19.81
N GLY A 168 -11.55 -8.87 -20.18
CA GLY A 168 -11.01 -8.99 -21.54
C GLY A 168 -9.65 -8.33 -21.77
N GLU A 169 -9.23 -7.37 -20.95
CA GLU A 169 -7.89 -6.76 -21.05
C GLU A 169 -6.80 -7.75 -20.58
N LYS A 170 -5.60 -7.72 -21.19
CA LYS A 170 -4.49 -8.61 -20.85
C LYS A 170 -3.20 -7.82 -20.62
N LEU A 171 -2.33 -8.32 -19.72
CA LEU A 171 -1.15 -7.58 -19.25
C LEU A 171 0.15 -8.14 -19.85
N LYS A 172 1.06 -7.26 -20.28
CA LYS A 172 2.31 -7.59 -21.00
C LYS A 172 3.60 -7.51 -20.17
N THR A 173 3.55 -6.97 -18.96
CA THR A 173 4.77 -6.69 -18.18
C THR A 173 5.03 -7.77 -17.14
N ALA A 174 6.19 -8.43 -17.26
CA ALA A 174 6.77 -9.20 -16.17
C ALA A 174 7.19 -8.22 -15.04
N CYS A 175 6.47 -8.27 -13.93
CA CYS A 175 6.71 -7.48 -12.72
C CYS A 175 6.71 -8.40 -11.51
N GLY A 176 7.39 -8.00 -10.44
CA GLY A 176 7.37 -8.70 -9.15
C GLY A 176 8.55 -9.66 -8.97
N SER A 177 8.44 -10.48 -7.94
CA SER A 177 9.54 -11.30 -7.42
C SER A 177 9.47 -12.72 -8.03
N PRO A 178 10.45 -13.15 -8.86
CA PRO A 178 10.23 -14.20 -9.86
C PRO A 178 9.90 -15.59 -9.31
N CYS A 179 10.29 -15.93 -8.08
CA CYS A 179 9.94 -17.21 -7.44
C CYS A 179 8.45 -17.32 -7.05
N TYR A 180 7.74 -16.19 -6.90
CA TYR A 180 6.29 -16.15 -6.63
C TYR A 180 5.45 -15.94 -7.90
N ALA A 181 6.06 -15.47 -8.99
CA ALA A 181 5.38 -15.16 -10.24
C ALA A 181 4.80 -16.41 -10.92
N ALA A 182 3.63 -16.25 -11.55
CA ALA A 182 2.96 -17.32 -12.27
C ALA A 182 3.67 -17.64 -13.61
N PRO A 183 3.60 -18.89 -14.13
CA PRO A 183 4.27 -19.29 -15.36
C PRO A 183 3.93 -18.38 -16.56
N GLU A 184 2.67 -17.96 -16.66
CA GLU A 184 2.21 -17.05 -17.71
C GLU A 184 2.80 -15.63 -17.62
N MET A 185 3.31 -15.21 -16.44
CA MET A 185 4.06 -13.96 -16.28
C MET A 185 5.52 -14.10 -16.74
N ILE A 186 6.11 -15.28 -16.57
CA ILE A 186 7.50 -15.61 -16.95
C ILE A 186 7.62 -15.83 -18.47
N ASP A 187 6.60 -16.42 -19.07
CA ASP A 187 6.47 -16.65 -20.52
C ASP A 187 6.27 -15.35 -21.34
N GLY A 188 6.18 -14.19 -20.68
CA GLY A 188 6.09 -12.87 -21.32
C GLY A 188 4.81 -12.60 -22.11
N LYS A 189 3.80 -13.48 -21.99
CA LYS A 189 2.55 -13.42 -22.74
C LYS A 189 1.47 -12.64 -22.00
N ASP A 190 0.52 -12.14 -22.77
CA ASP A 190 -0.73 -11.52 -22.33
C ASP A 190 -1.49 -12.38 -21.28
N TYR A 191 -1.42 -11.99 -20.00
CA TYR A 191 -1.99 -12.78 -18.89
C TYR A 191 -3.15 -12.11 -18.13
N ASN A 192 -3.92 -12.94 -17.40
CA ASN A 192 -4.95 -12.52 -16.45
C ASN A 192 -4.33 -12.36 -15.05
N GLY A 193 -4.30 -11.13 -14.51
CA GLY A 193 -3.64 -10.83 -13.25
C GLY A 193 -4.27 -11.50 -12.03
N LEU A 194 -5.59 -11.69 -12.01
CA LEU A 194 -6.31 -12.30 -10.88
C LEU A 194 -5.88 -13.76 -10.71
N LYS A 195 -5.76 -14.50 -11.81
CA LYS A 195 -5.28 -15.90 -11.82
C LYS A 195 -3.82 -16.02 -11.41
N ALA A 196 -2.98 -15.02 -11.68
CA ALA A 196 -1.58 -15.00 -11.27
C ALA A 196 -1.41 -14.72 -9.76
N ASP A 197 -2.28 -13.88 -9.17
CA ASP A 197 -2.33 -13.70 -7.71
C ASP A 197 -2.65 -15.03 -6.99
N ILE A 198 -3.55 -15.86 -7.55
CA ILE A 198 -3.88 -17.17 -6.97
C ILE A 198 -2.70 -18.15 -7.00
N TRP A 199 -1.93 -18.19 -8.10
CA TRP A 199 -0.67 -18.95 -8.12
C TRP A 199 0.31 -18.46 -7.03
N SER A 200 0.46 -17.13 -6.92
CA SER A 200 1.33 -16.50 -5.91
C SER A 200 0.93 -16.91 -4.48
N CYS A 201 -0.38 -16.97 -4.20
CA CYS A 201 -0.93 -17.51 -2.94
C CYS A 201 -0.53 -18.97 -2.70
N GLY A 202 -0.51 -19.81 -3.74
CA GLY A 202 -0.06 -21.20 -3.65
C GLY A 202 1.43 -21.32 -3.31
N VAL A 203 2.28 -20.45 -3.87
CA VAL A 203 3.71 -20.39 -3.53
C VAL A 203 3.90 -19.96 -2.06
N ILE A 204 3.12 -18.99 -1.59
CA ILE A 204 3.11 -18.56 -0.18
C ILE A 204 2.65 -19.70 0.75
N LEU A 205 1.58 -20.42 0.39
CA LEU A 205 1.09 -21.56 1.16
C LEU A 205 2.14 -22.68 1.24
N TYR A 206 2.81 -23.00 0.12
CA TYR A 206 3.92 -23.94 0.12
C TYR A 206 5.04 -23.47 1.05
N ALA A 207 5.47 -22.21 0.95
CA ALA A 207 6.52 -21.65 1.80
C ALA A 207 6.18 -21.74 3.30
N MET A 208 4.92 -21.49 3.68
CA MET A 208 4.47 -21.67 5.07
C MET A 208 4.57 -23.13 5.54
N LEU A 209 4.17 -24.11 4.73
CA LEU A 209 4.10 -25.53 5.13
C LEU A 209 5.44 -26.30 4.99
N ALA A 210 6.23 -25.94 4.00
CA ALA A 210 7.51 -26.59 3.69
C ALA A 210 8.70 -25.93 4.38
N GLY A 211 8.66 -24.60 4.59
CA GLY A 211 9.79 -23.82 5.11
C GLY A 211 10.73 -23.26 4.04
N TYR A 212 10.48 -23.57 2.77
CA TYR A 212 11.28 -23.19 1.60
C TYR A 212 10.39 -23.05 0.36
N LEU A 213 10.92 -22.56 -0.76
CA LEU A 213 10.14 -22.28 -1.97
C LEU A 213 9.96 -23.52 -2.86
N PRO A 214 8.80 -23.68 -3.55
CA PRO A 214 8.58 -24.79 -4.49
C PRO A 214 9.42 -24.64 -5.76
N PHE A 215 9.82 -23.41 -6.10
CA PHE A 215 10.66 -23.10 -7.25
C PHE A 215 11.77 -22.13 -6.82
N GLU A 216 13.00 -22.65 -6.70
CA GLU A 216 14.20 -21.86 -6.40
C GLU A 216 15.40 -22.39 -7.20
N ASP A 217 16.23 -21.48 -7.72
CA ASP A 217 17.53 -21.78 -8.34
C ASP A 217 18.40 -20.51 -8.34
N PRO A 218 19.71 -20.58 -8.04
CA PRO A 218 20.62 -19.45 -8.22
C PRO A 218 20.74 -18.97 -9.68
N ASP A 219 20.46 -19.82 -10.65
CA ASP A 219 20.41 -19.47 -12.08
C ASP A 219 18.97 -19.11 -12.47
N THR A 220 18.74 -17.85 -12.83
CA THR A 220 17.40 -17.34 -13.21
C THR A 220 16.80 -18.09 -14.41
N GLY A 221 17.62 -18.56 -15.36
CA GLY A 221 17.16 -19.35 -16.50
C GLY A 221 16.73 -20.77 -16.11
N LYS A 222 17.37 -21.38 -15.11
CA LYS A 222 16.93 -22.65 -14.50
C LYS A 222 15.68 -22.45 -13.64
N LEU A 223 15.59 -21.35 -12.89
CA LEU A 223 14.39 -20.98 -12.12
C LEU A 223 13.18 -20.85 -13.05
N TYR A 224 13.30 -20.10 -14.15
CA TYR A 224 12.22 -19.98 -15.15
C TYR A 224 11.86 -21.36 -15.75
N LYS A 225 12.85 -22.20 -16.07
CA LYS A 225 12.61 -23.58 -16.53
C LYS A 225 11.95 -24.48 -15.48
N LYS A 226 12.12 -24.23 -14.17
CA LYS A 226 11.40 -24.92 -13.08
C LYS A 226 9.94 -24.47 -13.02
N ILE A 227 9.71 -23.14 -12.96
CA ILE A 227 8.37 -22.53 -12.90
C ILE A 227 7.51 -22.93 -14.11
N LEU A 228 8.05 -22.78 -15.33
CA LEU A 228 7.34 -23.13 -16.57
C LEU A 228 7.01 -24.63 -16.70
N LYS A 229 7.80 -25.51 -16.05
CA LYS A 229 7.51 -26.94 -15.97
C LYS A 229 6.49 -27.31 -14.89
N GLY A 230 6.23 -26.44 -13.92
CA GLY A 230 5.34 -26.71 -12.79
C GLY A 230 5.74 -27.89 -11.90
N LYS A 231 7.00 -28.36 -11.98
CA LYS A 231 7.49 -29.51 -11.22
C LYS A 231 8.19 -29.06 -9.94
N TYR A 232 7.62 -29.46 -8.81
CA TYR A 232 8.09 -29.23 -7.46
C TYR A 232 7.80 -30.48 -6.61
N GLU A 233 8.56 -30.69 -5.54
CA GLU A 233 8.39 -31.82 -4.61
C GLU A 233 7.54 -31.37 -3.41
N ILE A 234 6.77 -32.28 -2.79
CA ILE A 234 5.87 -31.95 -1.66
C ILE A 234 6.21 -32.86 -0.47
N PRO A 235 6.93 -32.36 0.56
CA PRO A 235 7.39 -33.15 1.70
C PRO A 235 6.33 -34.03 2.36
N ASP A 236 6.75 -35.19 2.86
CA ASP A 236 5.85 -36.19 3.46
C ASP A 236 5.10 -35.68 4.69
N TRP A 237 5.66 -34.69 5.41
CA TRP A 237 5.01 -34.05 6.56
C TRP A 237 3.86 -33.09 6.20
N ILE A 238 3.63 -32.81 4.91
CA ILE A 238 2.48 -32.02 4.44
C ILE A 238 1.32 -32.99 4.22
N SER A 239 0.12 -32.66 4.74
CA SER A 239 -1.04 -33.56 4.66
C SER A 239 -1.49 -33.88 3.23
N LYS A 240 -2.36 -34.89 3.09
CA LYS A 240 -2.98 -35.24 1.80
C LYS A 240 -3.82 -34.08 1.25
N ASP A 241 -4.60 -33.44 2.10
CA ASP A 241 -5.51 -32.34 1.74
C ASP A 241 -4.75 -31.06 1.38
N ALA A 242 -3.62 -30.79 2.07
CA ALA A 242 -2.72 -29.69 1.74
C ALA A 242 -2.04 -29.92 0.38
N ARG A 243 -1.53 -31.14 0.15
CA ARG A 243 -0.91 -31.58 -1.12
C ARG A 243 -1.88 -31.48 -2.29
N ASP A 244 -3.13 -31.89 -2.08
CA ASP A 244 -4.24 -31.82 -3.03
C ASP A 244 -4.62 -30.35 -3.36
N LEU A 245 -4.74 -29.48 -2.34
CA LEU A 245 -4.98 -28.04 -2.54
C LEU A 245 -3.82 -27.37 -3.30
N LEU A 246 -2.57 -27.64 -2.91
CA LEU A 246 -1.38 -27.11 -3.58
C LEU A 246 -1.32 -27.53 -5.05
N GLY A 247 -1.61 -28.80 -5.37
CA GLY A 247 -1.68 -29.29 -6.75
C GLY A 247 -2.73 -28.57 -7.60
N LYS A 248 -3.86 -28.17 -7.00
CA LYS A 248 -4.94 -27.42 -7.68
C LYS A 248 -4.62 -25.93 -7.86
N ILE A 249 -3.85 -25.32 -6.94
CA ILE A 249 -3.42 -23.91 -7.02
C ILE A 249 -2.20 -23.74 -7.95
N LEU A 250 -1.19 -24.59 -7.81
CA LEU A 250 0.05 -24.53 -8.61
C LEU A 250 -0.11 -25.25 -9.96
N SER A 251 -1.28 -25.09 -10.59
CA SER A 251 -1.54 -25.51 -11.96
C SER A 251 -0.95 -24.49 -12.94
N THR A 252 -0.05 -24.93 -13.82
CA THR A 252 0.60 -24.07 -14.81
C THR A 252 -0.41 -23.47 -15.80
N GLU A 253 -1.40 -24.26 -16.19
CA GLU A 253 -2.53 -23.87 -17.05
C GLU A 253 -3.51 -22.94 -16.29
N PRO A 254 -3.58 -21.63 -16.59
CA PRO A 254 -4.39 -20.70 -15.79
C PRO A 254 -5.89 -21.00 -15.86
N ASN A 255 -6.34 -21.77 -16.86
CA ASN A 255 -7.74 -22.20 -17.01
C ASN A 255 -8.07 -23.52 -16.29
N LYS A 256 -7.05 -24.27 -15.84
CA LYS A 256 -7.23 -25.45 -14.96
C LYS A 256 -6.99 -25.11 -13.48
N ARG A 257 -6.32 -23.98 -13.21
CA ARG A 257 -6.08 -23.42 -11.88
C ARG A 257 -7.40 -23.20 -11.12
N ILE A 258 -7.43 -23.62 -9.86
CA ILE A 258 -8.60 -23.49 -8.97
C ILE A 258 -9.02 -22.04 -8.74
N THR A 259 -10.32 -21.81 -8.57
CA THR A 259 -10.90 -20.48 -8.29
C THR A 259 -11.04 -20.25 -6.78
N VAL A 260 -11.21 -18.99 -6.36
CA VAL A 260 -11.33 -18.61 -4.95
C VAL A 260 -12.46 -19.35 -4.23
N GLU A 261 -13.60 -19.52 -4.89
CA GLU A 261 -14.78 -20.18 -4.33
C GLU A 261 -14.49 -21.66 -4.05
N LYS A 262 -13.73 -22.31 -4.97
CA LYS A 262 -13.30 -23.70 -4.85
C LYS A 262 -12.14 -23.91 -3.88
N ILE A 263 -11.33 -22.87 -3.64
CA ILE A 263 -10.38 -22.85 -2.51
C ILE A 263 -11.16 -22.78 -1.20
N LYS A 264 -12.15 -21.89 -1.10
CA LYS A 264 -12.95 -21.67 0.12
C LYS A 264 -13.82 -22.86 0.51
N SER A 265 -14.17 -23.74 -0.43
CA SER A 265 -14.88 -25.00 -0.17
C SER A 265 -13.96 -26.24 -0.03
N HIS A 266 -12.63 -26.07 -0.05
CA HIS A 266 -11.70 -27.20 0.05
C HIS A 266 -11.65 -27.77 1.48
N PRO A 267 -11.58 -29.10 1.70
CA PRO A 267 -11.48 -29.70 3.04
C PRO A 267 -10.36 -29.09 3.89
N TRP A 268 -9.17 -28.91 3.29
CA TRP A 268 -8.03 -28.22 3.92
C TRP A 268 -8.36 -26.79 4.43
N PHE A 269 -9.14 -26.04 3.65
CA PHE A 269 -9.54 -24.67 3.99
C PHE A 269 -10.59 -24.64 5.11
N SER A 270 -11.19 -25.79 5.46
CA SER A 270 -12.12 -25.94 6.58
C SER A 270 -11.45 -26.37 7.89
N LEU A 271 -10.12 -26.61 7.91
CA LEU A 271 -9.38 -26.98 9.13
C LEU A 271 -9.46 -25.92 10.25
N MET A 272 -9.68 -24.65 9.89
CA MET A 272 -9.92 -23.55 10.83
C MET A 272 -11.31 -22.96 10.62
N HIS A 273 -12.11 -22.89 11.67
CA HIS A 273 -13.36 -22.12 11.64
C HIS A 273 -13.08 -20.68 12.09
N GLN A 274 -12.90 -19.76 11.14
CA GLN A 274 -12.89 -18.32 11.40
C GLN A 274 -13.82 -17.59 10.42
N ASN A 275 -14.57 -16.60 10.94
CA ASN A 275 -15.41 -15.74 10.11
C ASN A 275 -14.56 -14.67 9.40
N THR A 276 -14.03 -15.01 8.22
CA THR A 276 -13.35 -14.04 7.36
C THR A 276 -14.34 -12.97 6.87
N SER A 277 -13.99 -11.70 7.00
CA SER A 277 -14.84 -10.61 6.51
C SER A 277 -14.83 -10.56 4.98
N ASN A 278 -15.96 -10.24 4.36
CA ASN A 278 -16.04 -9.92 2.93
C ASN A 278 -15.56 -8.50 2.59
N GLY A 279 -15.18 -7.69 3.59
CA GLY A 279 -14.86 -6.26 3.45
C GLY A 279 -16.06 -5.40 3.06
N LEU A 280 -15.81 -4.13 2.77
CA LEU A 280 -16.82 -3.16 2.31
C LEU A 280 -16.45 -2.60 0.93
N LEU A 281 -17.36 -2.71 -0.04
CA LEU A 281 -17.16 -2.16 -1.38
C LEU A 281 -17.55 -0.68 -1.40
N VAL A 282 -16.56 0.20 -1.25
CA VAL A 282 -16.74 1.66 -1.28
C VAL A 282 -17.43 2.09 -2.58
N GLY A 283 -18.51 2.86 -2.46
CA GLY A 283 -19.33 3.32 -3.58
C GLY A 283 -20.54 2.43 -3.89
N TYR A 284 -20.52 1.17 -3.46
CA TYR A 284 -21.66 0.24 -3.55
C TYR A 284 -22.38 0.06 -2.21
N SER A 285 -21.68 0.28 -1.09
CA SER A 285 -22.20 0.16 0.26
C SER A 285 -21.91 1.42 1.08
N THR A 286 -22.82 1.77 1.99
CA THR A 286 -22.61 2.83 2.97
C THR A 286 -21.53 2.44 3.97
N ILE A 287 -20.71 3.41 4.42
CA ILE A 287 -19.72 3.18 5.47
C ILE A 287 -20.44 3.18 6.83
N PRO A 288 -20.39 2.10 7.62
CA PRO A 288 -21.04 2.06 8.93
C PRO A 288 -20.31 2.97 9.93
N VAL A 289 -21.06 3.88 10.54
CA VAL A 289 -20.57 4.81 11.56
C VAL A 289 -20.91 4.27 12.95
N ASN A 290 -19.90 3.88 13.73
CA ASN A 290 -20.08 3.49 15.12
C ASN A 290 -20.35 4.75 15.96
N GLN A 291 -21.61 4.94 16.32
CA GLN A 291 -22.10 6.10 17.04
C GLN A 291 -21.47 6.28 18.45
N SER A 292 -20.98 5.20 19.08
CA SER A 292 -20.26 5.31 20.36
C SER A 292 -18.85 5.89 20.20
N VAL A 293 -18.19 5.61 19.07
CA VAL A 293 -16.86 6.16 18.72
C VAL A 293 -17.01 7.56 18.13
N LEU A 294 -18.07 7.81 17.34
CA LEU A 294 -18.38 9.13 16.79
C LEU A 294 -18.51 10.17 17.90
N ARG A 295 -19.33 9.90 18.93
CA ARG A 295 -19.54 10.84 20.05
C ARG A 295 -18.25 11.26 20.76
N LYS A 296 -17.24 10.39 20.81
CA LYS A 296 -15.95 10.71 21.43
C LYS A 296 -15.08 11.69 20.63
N LEU A 297 -15.45 12.05 19.40
CA LEU A 297 -14.77 13.10 18.65
C LEU A 297 -15.05 14.50 19.23
N ASP A 298 -16.12 14.66 20.02
CA ASP A 298 -16.43 15.88 20.76
C ASP A 298 -15.36 16.16 21.85
N GLU A 299 -14.82 15.11 22.49
CA GLU A 299 -13.67 15.19 23.42
C GLU A 299 -12.41 15.80 22.78
N TYR A 300 -12.33 15.78 21.44
CA TYR A 300 -11.24 16.36 20.64
C TYR A 300 -11.64 17.65 19.90
N GLY A 301 -12.85 18.16 20.13
CA GLY A 301 -13.34 19.44 19.57
C GLY A 301 -13.83 19.39 18.12
N PHE A 302 -14.28 18.24 17.62
CA PHE A 302 -14.82 18.11 16.25
C PHE A 302 -16.37 18.13 16.20
N ASP A 303 -16.96 18.91 15.28
CA ASP A 303 -18.42 18.84 15.01
C ASP A 303 -18.83 17.44 14.54
N LEU A 304 -19.65 16.76 15.34
CA LEU A 304 -20.10 15.39 15.08
C LEU A 304 -20.86 15.24 13.76
N ASN A 305 -21.57 16.29 13.31
CA ASN A 305 -22.32 16.25 12.05
C ASN A 305 -21.38 16.27 10.84
N TYR A 306 -20.36 17.12 10.86
CA TYR A 306 -19.28 17.13 9.87
C TYR A 306 -18.44 15.85 9.95
N CYS A 307 -18.23 15.30 11.16
CA CYS A 307 -17.56 14.02 11.34
C CYS A 307 -18.27 12.88 10.60
N GLN A 308 -19.56 12.69 10.87
CA GLN A 308 -20.36 11.64 10.27
C GLN A 308 -20.35 11.74 8.74
N ARG A 309 -20.62 12.93 8.18
CA ARG A 309 -20.56 13.19 6.73
C ARG A 309 -19.18 12.90 6.12
N CYS A 310 -18.09 13.14 6.85
CA CYS A 310 -16.73 12.82 6.38
C CYS A 310 -16.45 11.30 6.39
N ILE A 311 -16.96 10.56 7.37
CA ILE A 311 -16.80 9.11 7.48
C ILE A 311 -17.63 8.41 6.39
N GLU A 312 -18.90 8.78 6.25
CA GLU A 312 -19.83 8.27 5.23
C GLU A 312 -19.31 8.51 3.81
N ALA A 313 -18.80 9.72 3.53
CA ALA A 313 -18.23 10.09 2.23
C ALA A 313 -16.77 9.64 2.02
N ASN A 314 -16.30 8.65 2.79
CA ASN A 314 -14.98 8.01 2.74
C ASN A 314 -13.82 9.02 2.65
N LYS A 315 -13.82 10.09 3.45
CA LYS A 315 -12.73 11.07 3.45
C LYS A 315 -11.49 10.48 4.13
N HIS A 316 -10.32 10.88 3.65
CA HIS A 316 -9.01 10.47 4.16
C HIS A 316 -8.29 11.71 4.72
N ASN A 317 -8.62 12.10 5.96
CA ASN A 317 -8.15 13.31 6.62
C ASN A 317 -7.96 13.10 8.14
N HIS A 318 -7.40 14.09 8.85
CA HIS A 318 -7.10 14.00 10.28
C HIS A 318 -8.32 13.65 11.15
N LEU A 319 -9.51 14.13 10.77
CA LEU A 319 -10.77 13.83 11.45
C LEU A 319 -11.11 12.34 11.30
N THR A 320 -11.22 11.83 10.07
CA THR A 320 -11.56 10.42 9.85
C THR A 320 -10.46 9.49 10.36
N THR A 321 -9.20 9.93 10.33
CA THR A 321 -8.08 9.22 10.97
C THR A 321 -8.26 9.15 12.48
N THR A 322 -8.63 10.25 13.15
CA THR A 322 -8.95 10.25 14.58
C THR A 322 -10.06 9.23 14.88
N TYR A 323 -11.14 9.24 14.10
CA TYR A 323 -12.23 8.27 14.22
C TYR A 323 -11.74 6.81 14.06
N TYR A 324 -11.02 6.47 13.00
CA TYR A 324 -10.57 5.09 12.77
C TYR A 324 -9.52 4.61 13.79
N LEU A 325 -8.66 5.51 14.28
CA LEU A 325 -7.70 5.20 15.34
C LEU A 325 -8.40 5.01 16.70
N LEU A 326 -9.39 5.85 17.05
CA LEU A 326 -10.24 5.63 18.21
C LEU A 326 -11.06 4.34 18.09
N TYR A 327 -11.62 4.05 16.91
CA TYR A 327 -12.37 2.81 16.65
C TYR A 327 -11.51 1.58 16.95
N ARG A 328 -10.27 1.54 16.44
CA ARG A 328 -9.31 0.44 16.70
C ARG A 328 -8.92 0.34 18.18
N LYS A 329 -8.81 1.47 18.87
CA LYS A 329 -8.41 1.55 20.30
C LYS A 329 -9.53 1.17 21.26
N LEU A 330 -10.78 1.47 20.90
CA LEU A 330 -11.98 1.32 21.72
C LEU A 330 -12.84 0.10 21.35
N SER A 331 -12.52 -0.55 20.23
CA SER A 331 -13.07 -1.85 19.84
C SER A 331 -11.95 -2.90 19.94
N PRO A 332 -11.49 -3.27 21.15
CA PRO A 332 -10.86 -4.57 21.31
C PRO A 332 -11.85 -5.63 20.80
N PRO A 333 -11.36 -6.74 20.22
CA PRO A 333 -12.23 -7.85 19.88
C PRO A 333 -12.86 -8.41 21.16
N PRO A 334 -13.95 -9.20 21.06
CA PRO A 334 -14.27 -10.12 22.13
C PRO A 334 -13.02 -10.96 22.47
N ASP A 335 -12.88 -11.35 23.73
CA ASP A 335 -11.84 -12.30 24.13
C ASP A 335 -11.87 -13.55 23.25
N PRO A 336 -10.72 -14.18 22.98
CA PRO A 336 -10.70 -15.42 22.21
C PRO A 336 -11.60 -16.45 22.91
N GLU A 337 -12.54 -17.04 22.16
CA GLU A 337 -13.30 -18.19 22.66
C GLU A 337 -12.31 -19.24 23.16
N PRO A 338 -12.57 -19.86 24.34
CA PRO A 338 -11.64 -20.81 24.92
C PRO A 338 -11.39 -21.94 23.93
N GLU A 339 -10.12 -22.25 23.65
CA GLU A 339 -9.76 -23.19 22.58
C GLU A 339 -10.56 -24.50 22.70
N PRO A 340 -11.05 -25.04 21.57
CA PRO A 340 -11.83 -26.27 21.59
C PRO A 340 -10.99 -27.36 22.25
N LYS A 341 -11.44 -27.81 23.43
CA LYS A 341 -10.69 -28.74 24.28
C LYS A 341 -10.21 -29.92 23.43
N PRO A 342 -8.92 -30.27 23.46
CA PRO A 342 -8.41 -31.37 22.65
C PRO A 342 -9.24 -32.63 22.97
N PRO A 343 -9.58 -33.45 21.96
CA PRO A 343 -10.40 -34.64 22.17
C PRO A 343 -9.74 -35.51 23.23
N ILE A 344 -10.54 -36.02 24.17
CA ILE A 344 -10.04 -36.84 25.28
C ILE A 344 -9.65 -38.21 24.73
N ILE A 345 -8.43 -38.28 24.19
CA ILE A 345 -7.77 -39.53 23.81
C ILE A 345 -7.54 -40.31 25.10
N ARG A 346 -8.44 -41.25 25.38
CA ARG A 346 -8.21 -42.27 26.41
C ARG A 346 -6.94 -43.03 25.99
N PRO A 347 -5.92 -43.16 26.85
CA PRO A 347 -4.65 -43.77 26.44
C PRO A 347 -4.84 -45.26 26.16
N SER A 348 -4.91 -45.64 24.89
CA SER A 348 -4.66 -47.03 24.47
C SER A 348 -3.19 -47.34 24.70
N PHE A 349 -2.92 -48.37 25.50
CA PHE A 349 -1.55 -48.83 25.76
C PHE A 349 -0.86 -49.21 24.44
N VAL A 350 0.28 -48.57 24.16
CA VAL A 350 1.19 -48.94 23.06
C VAL A 350 2.58 -49.09 23.66
N PRO A 351 3.31 -50.21 23.47
CA PRO A 351 4.65 -50.39 24.02
C PRO A 351 5.64 -49.36 23.47
N ALA A 352 6.63 -48.98 24.28
CA ALA A 352 7.69 -48.07 23.85
C ALA A 352 8.59 -48.72 22.79
N PRO A 353 8.97 -48.01 21.70
CA PRO A 353 9.95 -48.49 20.74
C PRO A 353 11.37 -48.49 21.34
N PRO A 354 12.28 -49.34 20.86
CA PRO A 354 13.65 -49.45 21.39
C PRO A 354 14.49 -48.20 21.08
N ILE A 355 15.46 -47.93 21.97
CA ILE A 355 16.39 -46.80 21.87
C ILE A 355 17.39 -47.05 20.73
N ALA A 356 17.50 -46.10 19.80
CA ALA A 356 18.55 -46.07 18.79
C ALA A 356 19.78 -45.28 19.29
N PRO A 357 21.01 -45.66 18.90
CA PRO A 357 22.24 -45.06 19.42
C PRO A 357 22.50 -43.64 18.88
N GLU A 358 23.30 -42.87 19.62
CA GLU A 358 23.71 -41.52 19.24
C GLU A 358 24.59 -41.52 17.97
N ILE A 359 24.26 -40.64 17.02
CA ILE A 359 25.14 -40.29 15.89
C ILE A 359 25.59 -38.85 16.07
N ASN A 360 26.87 -38.66 16.39
CA ASN A 360 27.49 -37.38 16.67
C ASN A 360 28.25 -36.89 15.43
N GLU A 361 27.64 -36.02 14.62
CA GLU A 361 28.33 -35.45 13.45
C GLU A 361 28.04 -33.95 13.20
N LYS A 362 29.02 -33.26 12.63
CA LYS A 362 29.17 -31.81 12.66
C LYS A 362 28.60 -31.16 11.38
N PHE A 363 27.59 -30.30 11.51
CA PHE A 363 27.15 -29.44 10.40
C PHE A 363 27.62 -27.99 10.56
N ASN A 364 28.35 -27.51 9.55
CA ASN A 364 29.00 -26.21 9.54
C ASN A 364 28.01 -25.04 9.34
N HIS A 365 28.06 -24.05 10.23
CA HIS A 365 27.40 -22.76 10.00
C HIS A 365 27.94 -22.05 8.75
N ARG A 366 27.10 -21.82 7.73
CA ARG A 366 27.35 -20.80 6.71
C ARG A 366 26.54 -19.54 7.02
N LYS A 367 27.25 -18.42 7.21
CA LYS A 367 26.67 -17.11 7.56
C LYS A 367 25.98 -16.48 6.35
N TYR A 368 24.74 -16.01 6.52
CA TYR A 368 24.09 -15.11 5.56
C TYR A 368 24.76 -13.72 5.62
N HIS A 369 25.68 -13.43 4.70
CA HIS A 369 26.30 -12.11 4.59
C HIS A 369 25.56 -11.21 3.59
N ARG A 370 24.71 -10.33 4.13
CA ARG A 370 24.12 -9.17 3.42
C ARG A 370 25.23 -8.19 3.03
N LYS A 371 25.88 -8.38 1.88
CA LYS A 371 26.85 -7.41 1.34
C LYS A 371 26.12 -6.14 0.88
N LYS A 372 26.48 -5.00 1.49
CA LYS A 372 26.40 -3.70 0.80
C LYS A 372 27.30 -3.75 -0.45
N VAL A 373 26.93 -2.99 -1.48
CA VAL A 373 27.87 -2.55 -2.50
C VAL A 373 28.16 -1.07 -2.24
N GLU A 374 29.42 -0.74 -2.01
CA GLU A 374 29.94 0.63 -2.02
C GLU A 374 30.88 0.79 -3.21
N SER A 375 31.06 2.02 -3.68
CA SER A 375 31.55 2.32 -5.03
C SER A 375 33.04 2.66 -5.11
N THR A 376 33.77 1.99 -6.00
CA THR A 376 35.05 2.45 -6.55
C THR A 376 35.10 2.15 -8.05
N GLY A 377 35.58 3.10 -8.86
CA GLY A 377 35.68 2.95 -10.32
C GLY A 377 36.97 2.28 -10.79
N GLY A 378 36.97 1.83 -12.04
CA GLY A 378 38.13 1.27 -12.75
C GLY A 378 37.75 0.99 -14.21
N SER A 379 38.63 1.29 -15.16
CA SER A 379 38.32 1.39 -16.60
C SER A 379 39.23 0.51 -17.47
N SER A 380 38.66 -0.20 -18.45
CA SER A 380 39.29 -0.43 -19.77
C SER A 380 38.39 -1.18 -20.77
N SER A 381 38.09 -0.51 -21.89
CA SER A 381 38.01 -0.99 -23.29
C SER A 381 37.87 -2.50 -23.62
N ASN A 382 36.79 -2.85 -24.34
CA ASN A 382 36.75 -3.39 -25.72
C ASN A 382 35.29 -3.84 -26.01
N GLU A 383 34.54 -3.17 -26.89
CA GLU A 383 34.53 -3.29 -28.37
C GLU A 383 33.85 -4.57 -28.90
N GLY A 384 32.91 -4.39 -29.84
CA GLY A 384 31.98 -5.43 -30.30
C GLY A 384 30.67 -4.83 -30.81
N GLU A 385 30.72 -4.00 -31.86
CA GLU A 385 29.52 -3.45 -32.50
C GLU A 385 28.72 -4.51 -33.28
N ILE A 386 27.41 -4.26 -33.46
CA ILE A 386 26.72 -4.37 -34.76
C ILE A 386 25.49 -3.45 -34.72
N LEU A 387 25.23 -2.73 -35.82
CA LEU A 387 24.31 -1.58 -35.89
C LEU A 387 23.06 -1.86 -36.74
N PHE A 388 21.91 -1.42 -36.23
CA PHE A 388 20.80 -0.76 -36.96
C PHE A 388 19.93 -0.05 -35.88
N GLY A 389 19.51 1.21 -35.94
CA GLY A 389 19.37 2.16 -37.06
C GLY A 389 17.87 2.32 -37.40
N LYS A 390 17.21 3.49 -37.31
CA LYS A 390 17.66 4.85 -36.95
C LYS A 390 16.49 5.70 -36.38
N GLN A 391 16.76 6.44 -35.30
CA GLN A 391 16.51 7.90 -35.19
C GLN A 391 15.14 8.50 -35.56
N ILE A 392 14.35 8.88 -34.54
CA ILE A 392 13.55 10.13 -34.56
C ILE A 392 13.95 10.96 -33.33
N ALA A 393 14.37 12.20 -33.55
CA ALA A 393 14.68 13.14 -32.46
C ALA A 393 13.49 14.09 -32.24
N SER A 394 13.03 14.22 -30.98
CA SER A 394 12.09 15.26 -30.57
C SER A 394 12.54 15.92 -29.27
N ARG A 395 12.14 17.19 -29.08
CA ARG A 395 12.78 18.11 -28.12
C ARG A 395 12.46 17.74 -26.66
N SER A 396 13.48 17.75 -25.82
CA SER A 396 13.36 17.58 -24.37
C SER A 396 12.53 18.70 -23.74
N ASN A 397 11.29 18.42 -23.36
CA ASN A 397 10.46 19.36 -22.61
C ASN A 397 10.60 19.07 -21.09
N ARG A 398 11.32 19.92 -20.35
CA ARG A 398 11.51 19.75 -18.90
C ARG A 398 10.21 20.08 -18.17
N ASN A 399 9.37 19.07 -17.94
CA ASN A 399 8.13 19.22 -17.19
C ASN A 399 8.40 19.77 -15.78
N SER A 400 7.80 20.93 -15.46
CA SER A 400 7.94 21.53 -14.14
C SER A 400 7.27 20.69 -13.05
N PRO A 401 7.69 20.78 -11.77
CA PRO A 401 7.03 20.09 -10.66
C PRO A 401 5.52 20.41 -10.54
N ARG A 402 5.06 21.58 -11.02
CA ARG A 402 3.63 21.94 -11.07
C ARG A 402 2.84 21.06 -12.05
N THR A 403 3.46 20.59 -13.12
CA THR A 403 2.83 19.71 -14.12
C THR A 403 2.59 18.32 -13.54
N VAL A 404 3.59 17.76 -12.83
CA VAL A 404 3.52 16.47 -12.13
C VAL A 404 2.38 16.47 -11.11
N ILE A 405 2.33 17.50 -10.26
CA ILE A 405 1.28 17.66 -9.23
C ILE A 405 -0.11 17.69 -9.88
N LYS A 406 -0.31 18.48 -10.96
CA LYS A 406 -1.61 18.61 -11.62
C LYS A 406 -2.09 17.27 -12.20
N SER A 407 -1.18 16.45 -12.75
CA SER A 407 -1.50 15.11 -13.27
C SER A 407 -1.96 14.14 -12.18
N ILE A 408 -1.28 14.12 -11.02
CA ILE A 408 -1.70 13.29 -9.88
C ILE A 408 -3.11 13.69 -9.40
N TYR A 409 -3.39 14.99 -9.28
CA TYR A 409 -4.72 15.46 -8.89
C TYR A 409 -5.82 15.12 -9.92
N THR A 410 -5.55 15.14 -11.23
CA THR A 410 -6.55 14.73 -12.24
C THR A 410 -6.81 13.23 -12.30
N HIS A 411 -5.88 12.39 -11.87
CA HIS A 411 -6.09 10.93 -11.79
C HIS A 411 -6.69 10.50 -10.43
N ILE A 412 -6.43 11.24 -9.36
CA ILE A 412 -7.08 11.04 -8.05
C ILE A 412 -8.52 11.57 -8.05
N SER A 413 -8.83 12.59 -8.85
CA SER A 413 -10.16 13.19 -8.95
C SER A 413 -10.88 12.66 -10.18
N GLY A 414 -11.72 11.64 -9.99
CA GLY A 414 -12.51 11.03 -11.07
C GLY A 414 -13.41 12.02 -11.83
N PRO A 415 -13.96 11.62 -12.98
CA PRO A 415 -14.73 12.51 -13.85
C PRO A 415 -15.91 13.16 -13.11
N ARG A 416 -16.10 14.46 -13.33
CA ARG A 416 -17.26 15.18 -12.79
C ARG A 416 -18.50 14.73 -13.57
N ASN A 417 -19.40 14.01 -12.92
CA ASN A 417 -20.74 13.79 -13.47
C ASN A 417 -21.43 15.15 -13.63
N LEU A 418 -21.86 15.45 -14.85
CA LEU A 418 -22.65 16.63 -15.17
C LEU A 418 -24.12 16.38 -14.77
N SER A 419 -24.46 16.71 -13.52
CA SER A 419 -25.85 16.89 -13.09
C SER A 419 -26.06 18.31 -12.57
N THR A 420 -27.14 18.94 -13.03
CA THR A 420 -27.44 20.35 -12.76
C THR A 420 -28.05 20.55 -11.38
N GLY A 421 -27.28 21.10 -10.44
CA GLY A 421 -27.74 21.48 -9.10
C GLY A 421 -27.08 22.77 -8.63
N ARG A 422 -27.84 23.66 -7.98
CA ARG A 422 -27.32 24.96 -7.51
C ARG A 422 -26.43 24.76 -6.27
N HIS A 423 -25.22 25.32 -6.28
CA HIS A 423 -24.38 25.44 -5.09
C HIS A 423 -24.99 26.40 -4.06
N PRO A 424 -25.11 26.01 -2.78
CA PRO A 424 -25.06 26.96 -1.67
C PRO A 424 -23.63 27.52 -1.54
N GLN A 425 -23.49 28.76 -1.09
CA GLN A 425 -22.17 29.35 -0.78
C GLN A 425 -21.65 28.85 0.57
N GLU A 426 -20.32 28.79 0.71
CA GLU A 426 -19.67 28.47 1.99
C GLU A 426 -19.80 29.67 2.95
N PRO A 427 -20.29 29.49 4.20
CA PRO A 427 -20.31 30.56 5.19
C PRO A 427 -18.89 30.81 5.72
N THR A 428 -18.44 32.07 5.68
CA THR A 428 -17.13 32.48 6.21
C THR A 428 -17.16 32.57 7.73
N ILE A 429 -16.24 31.87 8.40
CA ILE A 429 -16.14 31.88 9.87
C ILE A 429 -15.45 33.18 10.33
N PRO A 430 -16.07 34.02 11.19
CA PRO A 430 -15.44 35.21 11.73
C PRO A 430 -14.36 34.86 12.77
N ARG A 431 -13.29 35.67 12.84
CA ARG A 431 -12.25 35.51 13.87
C ARG A 431 -12.77 35.96 15.24
N PRO A 432 -12.56 35.20 16.33
CA PRO A 432 -12.93 35.65 17.66
C PRO A 432 -12.03 36.81 18.12
N ALA A 433 -12.64 37.84 18.69
CA ALA A 433 -11.94 38.98 19.28
C ALA A 433 -11.85 38.86 20.81
N ASN A 434 -10.73 39.31 21.37
CA ASN A 434 -10.56 39.74 22.77
C ASN A 434 -11.06 38.80 23.91
N ALA A 435 -10.20 37.87 24.33
CA ALA A 435 -10.27 37.24 25.66
C ALA A 435 -9.13 37.75 26.57
N LYS A 436 -9.15 39.04 26.93
CA LYS A 436 -8.10 39.70 27.76
C LYS A 436 -8.63 40.03 29.17
N ALA A 437 -8.88 39.02 29.99
CA ALA A 437 -9.54 39.21 31.30
C ALA A 437 -9.16 38.19 32.40
N PHE A 438 -7.87 37.95 32.67
CA PHE A 438 -7.43 37.42 33.98
C PHE A 438 -6.01 37.88 34.35
N ARG A 439 -5.71 37.89 35.66
CA ARG A 439 -4.48 38.38 36.33
C ARG A 439 -4.19 39.89 36.21
N ARG A 440 -4.50 40.61 37.30
CA ARG A 440 -3.86 41.87 37.73
C ARG A 440 -3.25 41.65 39.13
N LYS A 441 -2.36 42.57 39.55
CA LYS A 441 -1.60 42.59 40.83
C LYS A 441 -0.50 41.50 40.94
N ILE A 442 0.73 41.85 40.59
CA ILE A 442 1.78 42.28 41.54
C ILE A 442 2.42 43.56 40.96
N VAL A 443 3.13 44.36 41.76
CA VAL A 443 3.56 45.74 41.45
C VAL A 443 5.04 45.95 41.78
N ASN A 444 5.84 46.46 40.82
CA ASN A 444 6.67 47.66 40.97
C ASN A 444 7.44 48.04 39.67
N PRO A 445 7.96 49.28 39.53
CA PRO A 445 8.49 49.82 38.27
C PRO A 445 10.02 50.08 38.26
N SER A 446 10.55 50.35 37.07
CA SER A 446 11.80 51.12 36.88
C SER A 446 11.75 51.88 35.53
N GLN A 447 12.20 53.13 35.51
CA GLN A 447 12.15 54.03 34.35
C GLN A 447 13.46 54.02 33.54
N HIS A 448 13.42 54.38 32.25
CA HIS A 448 14.23 55.46 31.66
C HIS A 448 13.79 55.78 30.21
N ASN A 449 14.49 56.71 29.54
CA ASN A 449 13.87 57.69 28.64
C ASN A 449 14.54 57.82 27.25
N THR A 450 13.71 58.00 26.19
CA THR A 450 13.95 58.83 24.97
C THR A 450 15.14 58.52 24.01
N PRO A 451 15.25 59.16 22.82
CA PRO A 451 14.23 59.35 21.78
C PRO A 451 14.68 59.15 20.29
N LYS A 452 13.68 59.06 19.38
CA LYS A 452 13.62 59.58 17.98
C LYS A 452 14.79 59.37 16.98
N LYS A 453 14.42 58.90 15.77
CA LYS A 453 14.71 59.61 14.49
C LYS A 453 13.64 59.31 13.42
N VAL A 454 13.58 60.13 12.36
CA VAL A 454 12.48 60.19 11.35
C VAL A 454 13.07 60.49 9.96
N ASN A 455 12.47 59.91 8.91
CA ASN A 455 12.48 60.32 7.47
C ASN A 455 11.53 59.34 6.71
N LYS A 456 10.66 59.65 5.71
CA LYS A 456 10.58 60.64 4.60
C LYS A 456 11.71 60.48 3.54
N SER A 457 11.53 60.60 2.21
CA SER A 457 10.39 60.69 1.26
C SER A 457 10.99 60.50 -0.18
N VAL A 458 10.30 60.45 -1.35
CA VAL A 458 8.93 60.77 -1.81
C VAL A 458 8.57 59.92 -3.06
N ASP A 459 7.44 60.20 -3.74
CA ASP A 459 6.91 59.63 -4.99
C ASP A 459 7.80 59.65 -6.27
N TYR A 460 7.40 58.86 -7.28
CA TYR A 460 6.94 59.27 -8.65
C TYR A 460 7.20 58.14 -9.68
N GLY A 461 6.36 57.84 -10.68
CA GLY A 461 4.98 58.25 -10.99
C GLY A 461 4.67 58.18 -12.52
N LYS A 462 3.38 58.05 -12.91
CA LYS A 462 2.83 58.25 -14.29
C LYS A 462 3.27 57.24 -15.40
N SER A 463 2.62 57.09 -16.58
CA SER A 463 1.21 57.32 -17.01
C SER A 463 0.94 56.88 -18.48
N ILE A 464 -0.28 56.38 -18.77
CA ILE A 464 -1.09 56.54 -20.03
C ILE A 464 -0.76 55.80 -21.37
N PHE A 465 -1.81 55.11 -21.90
CA PHE A 465 -2.24 54.82 -23.30
C PHE A 465 -1.35 54.03 -24.32
N GLY A 466 -2.02 53.44 -25.34
CA GLY A 466 -1.40 52.91 -26.58
C GLY A 466 -2.23 51.82 -27.29
N GLU A 467 -2.81 52.09 -28.47
CA GLU A 467 -3.74 51.18 -29.18
C GLU A 467 -3.14 50.34 -30.33
N SER A 468 -3.47 49.04 -30.32
CA SER A 468 -3.89 48.22 -31.49
C SER A 468 -2.94 47.82 -32.66
N SER A 469 -3.38 46.75 -33.34
CA SER A 469 -3.33 46.49 -34.80
C SER A 469 -2.11 45.86 -35.53
N LYS A 470 -2.34 44.59 -35.95
CA LYS A 470 -2.13 44.01 -37.30
C LYS A 470 -0.69 43.76 -37.84
N ARG A 471 -0.36 42.48 -38.06
CA ARG A 471 -0.21 41.77 -39.38
C ARG A 471 -0.08 40.24 -39.10
N HIS A 472 -0.61 39.23 -39.81
CA HIS A 472 -1.25 39.02 -41.13
C HIS A 472 -0.35 38.44 -42.25
N THR A 473 -0.37 37.09 -42.38
CA THR A 473 -0.16 36.26 -43.59
C THR A 473 -0.90 34.92 -43.34
N ARG A 474 -1.85 34.45 -44.17
CA ARG A 474 -1.79 33.87 -45.54
C ARG A 474 -1.18 32.45 -45.59
N ALA A 475 -1.74 31.46 -46.31
CA ALA A 475 -2.91 31.44 -47.20
C ALA A 475 -3.56 30.03 -47.34
N ASN A 476 -4.70 29.96 -48.05
CA ASN A 476 -5.25 28.93 -48.96
C ASN A 476 -4.83 27.44 -48.78
N SER A 477 -5.71 26.44 -48.96
CA SER A 477 -6.64 26.31 -50.09
C SER A 477 -7.91 25.47 -49.82
N SER A 478 -8.92 25.65 -50.67
CA SER A 478 -10.13 24.83 -50.77
C SER A 478 -9.93 23.61 -51.70
N LEU A 479 -10.71 22.54 -51.51
CA LEU A 479 -11.66 22.06 -52.54
C LEU A 479 -12.58 20.92 -52.06
N VAL A 480 -13.68 20.78 -52.81
CA VAL A 480 -14.86 19.94 -52.58
C VAL A 480 -14.68 18.53 -53.17
N SER A 481 -15.23 17.49 -52.52
CA SER A 481 -15.92 16.39 -53.22
C SER A 481 -16.93 15.67 -52.31
N HIS A 482 -17.90 14.96 -52.91
CA HIS A 482 -18.92 14.17 -52.22
C HIS A 482 -18.50 12.72 -52.04
N ARG A 483 -19.06 12.03 -51.03
CA ARG A 483 -20.02 10.92 -51.26
C ARG A 483 -20.76 10.49 -49.98
N LYS A 484 -21.99 9.99 -50.17
CA LYS A 484 -22.73 9.17 -49.20
C LYS A 484 -22.26 7.72 -49.33
N THR A 485 -22.33 6.93 -48.25
CA THR A 485 -23.02 5.62 -48.20
C THR A 485 -23.04 5.08 -46.77
N ASP A 486 -24.24 5.07 -46.18
CA ASP A 486 -24.91 3.96 -45.47
C ASP A 486 -24.26 3.13 -44.34
N ARG A 487 -25.16 2.60 -43.51
CA ARG A 487 -24.93 1.67 -42.40
C ARG A 487 -24.61 0.25 -42.92
N ILE A 488 -23.97 -0.59 -42.10
CA ILE A 488 -24.52 -1.85 -41.56
C ILE A 488 -23.52 -2.53 -40.58
N HIS A 489 -24.05 -3.45 -39.77
CA HIS A 489 -23.43 -4.37 -38.80
C HIS A 489 -22.02 -4.91 -39.15
N PHE A 490 -21.17 -5.29 -38.18
CA PHE A 490 -21.47 -5.76 -36.81
C PHE A 490 -20.87 -4.91 -35.69
#